data_AF-A0A519MA68-F1
#
_entry.id   AF-A0A519MA68-F1
#
_cell.length_a   1.000
_cell.length_b   1.000
_cell.length_c   1.000
_cell.angle_alpha   90.00
_cell.angle_beta   90.00
_cell.angle_gamma   90.00
#
_symmetry.space_group_name_H-M   'P 1'
#
loop_
_entity.id
_entity.type
_entity.pdbx_description
1 polymer ?
#
loop_
_entity_poly.entity_id
_entity_poly.type
_entity_poly.pdbx_seq_one_letter_code
_entity_poly.pdbx_strand_id
1 'polypeptide(L)'
;TVVSHIHQLFGLKLVARGPKQINPLAINCFGYLAGVAAIDNMVHSDKNDDWWWIDALQMAMPVYAKLGVMTKDTAYYGKMYRLYSYAKTQQGGHGLYNPQDSLWWRDKDFVPPYQEPNGQDCYWSRGNGWVVAALVRVLDIMPKNAPHRAEYEQTYLAMMRALPRLQRPDGYWNVSLHDPTHFGGKELSGTALFTYGMAWGVRQGLLDKAKYQPIIAKAWAAMATECVHPNGFLGYVQGTGKEPKDGQPVSYTSKPDFEDYGLGCFLLAGSEVYKLK
;
A
#
# COMPACT_ATOMS: atom_id res chain seq x y z
N THR A 1 5.64 -28.21 -14.24
CA THR A 1 5.52 -28.06 -12.77
C THR A 1 6.16 -26.77 -12.24
N VAL A 2 7.28 -26.28 -12.78
CA VAL A 2 7.80 -24.92 -12.47
C VAL A 2 7.02 -23.81 -13.19
N VAL A 3 6.65 -24.03 -14.46
CA VAL A 3 5.91 -23.06 -15.29
C VAL A 3 4.51 -22.75 -14.76
N SER A 4 3.83 -23.69 -14.09
CA SER A 4 2.50 -23.43 -13.51
C SER A 4 2.55 -22.55 -12.26
N HIS A 5 3.67 -22.55 -11.52
CA HIS A 5 3.86 -21.68 -10.34
C HIS A 5 4.14 -20.23 -10.76
N ILE A 6 4.71 -20.00 -11.95
CA ILE A 6 5.05 -18.67 -12.48
C ILE A 6 3.79 -17.84 -12.81
N HIS A 7 2.71 -18.47 -13.31
CA HIS A 7 1.47 -17.76 -13.65
C HIS A 7 0.74 -17.16 -12.42
N GLN A 8 0.86 -17.78 -11.24
CA GLN A 8 0.13 -17.38 -10.05
C GLN A 8 0.69 -16.13 -9.35
N LEU A 9 1.96 -15.79 -9.56
CA LEU A 9 2.59 -14.65 -8.88
C LEU A 9 2.12 -13.27 -9.39
N PHE A 10 1.79 -13.14 -10.68
CA PHE A 10 1.58 -11.83 -11.30
C PHE A 10 0.36 -11.72 -12.24
N GLY A 11 -0.45 -12.76 -12.41
CA GLY A 11 -1.68 -12.69 -13.22
C GLY A 11 -1.43 -12.48 -14.73
N LEU A 12 -0.21 -12.70 -15.22
CA LEU A 12 0.12 -12.62 -16.64
C LEU A 12 -0.44 -13.85 -17.38
N LYS A 13 -1.51 -13.66 -18.17
CA LYS A 13 -1.88 -14.58 -19.26
C LYS A 13 -1.07 -14.21 -20.50
N LEU A 14 -0.21 -15.11 -20.95
CA LEU A 14 0.52 -14.98 -22.21
C LEU A 14 -0.44 -15.15 -23.39
N VAL A 15 -0.53 -14.14 -24.26
CA VAL A 15 -0.98 -14.31 -25.65
C VAL A 15 0.29 -14.40 -26.49
N ALA A 16 0.65 -15.62 -26.92
CA ALA A 16 1.79 -15.82 -27.80
C ALA A 16 1.43 -15.40 -29.23
N ARG A 17 2.24 -14.52 -29.84
CA ARG A 17 2.25 -14.30 -31.30
C ARG A 17 3.67 -14.52 -31.83
N GLY A 18 3.83 -15.55 -32.66
CA GLY A 18 4.87 -15.64 -33.70
C GLY A 18 6.23 -16.27 -33.30
N PRO A 19 6.87 -17.04 -34.21
CA PRO A 19 8.12 -17.74 -33.94
C PRO A 19 9.31 -16.91 -34.42
N LYS A 20 9.99 -16.19 -33.51
CA LYS A 20 11.39 -15.73 -33.57
C LYS A 20 11.62 -14.68 -32.46
N GLN A 21 11.73 -15.13 -31.21
CA GLN A 21 12.27 -14.30 -30.12
C GLN A 21 12.98 -15.20 -29.12
N ILE A 22 14.17 -14.78 -28.70
CA ILE A 22 14.88 -15.31 -27.54
C ILE A 22 13.87 -15.45 -26.41
N ASN A 23 13.75 -16.66 -25.86
CA ASN A 23 12.65 -17.02 -24.98
C ASN A 23 12.60 -16.08 -23.75
N PRO A 24 11.61 -15.17 -23.64
CA PRO A 24 11.49 -14.25 -22.50
C PRO A 24 11.31 -15.01 -21.17
N LEU A 25 10.92 -16.29 -21.23
CA LEU A 25 10.86 -17.17 -20.07
C LEU A 25 12.23 -17.43 -19.44
N ALA A 26 13.32 -17.50 -20.21
CA ALA A 26 14.64 -17.79 -19.63
C ALA A 26 15.17 -16.61 -18.80
N ILE A 27 15.08 -15.40 -19.34
CA ILE A 27 15.54 -14.17 -18.66
C ILE A 27 14.67 -13.86 -17.43
N ASN A 28 13.34 -14.03 -17.55
CA ASN A 28 12.42 -13.85 -16.41
C ASN A 28 12.58 -14.94 -15.35
N CYS A 29 12.89 -16.19 -15.71
CA CYS A 29 13.18 -17.25 -14.73
C CYS A 29 14.44 -16.96 -13.91
N PHE A 30 15.51 -16.43 -14.52
CA PHE A 30 16.73 -16.09 -13.78
C PHE A 30 16.52 -14.92 -12.81
N GLY A 31 15.86 -13.84 -13.24
CA GLY A 31 15.50 -12.73 -12.35
C GLY A 31 14.55 -13.16 -11.22
N TYR A 32 13.61 -14.06 -11.53
CA TYR A 32 12.69 -14.63 -10.55
C TYR A 32 13.41 -15.52 -9.52
N LEU A 33 14.27 -16.45 -9.96
CA LEU A 33 15.06 -17.30 -9.06
C LEU A 33 15.98 -16.47 -8.17
N ALA A 34 16.59 -15.41 -8.70
CA ALA A 34 17.39 -14.47 -7.92
C ALA A 34 16.55 -13.74 -6.87
N GLY A 35 15.33 -13.30 -7.22
CA GLY A 35 14.40 -12.65 -6.29
C GLY A 35 13.91 -13.59 -5.18
N VAL A 36 13.57 -14.84 -5.51
CA VAL A 36 13.19 -15.85 -4.51
C VAL A 36 14.37 -16.17 -3.61
N ALA A 37 15.58 -16.36 -4.16
CA ALA A 37 16.78 -16.63 -3.36
C ALA A 37 17.12 -15.47 -2.41
N ALA A 38 16.92 -14.21 -2.81
CA ALA A 38 17.12 -13.06 -1.93
C ALA A 38 16.13 -13.06 -0.76
N ILE A 39 14.85 -13.34 -1.01
CA ILE A 39 13.86 -13.46 0.07
C ILE A 39 14.15 -14.67 0.96
N ASP A 40 14.60 -15.78 0.38
CA ASP A 40 14.95 -16.98 1.13
C ASP A 40 16.15 -16.74 2.06
N ASN A 41 17.19 -16.06 1.58
CA ASN A 41 18.31 -15.62 2.42
C ASN A 41 17.83 -14.71 3.56
N MET A 42 16.86 -13.83 3.29
CA MET A 42 16.26 -12.98 4.32
C MET A 42 15.47 -13.78 5.35
N VAL A 43 14.71 -14.80 4.94
CA VAL A 43 13.96 -15.67 5.86
C VAL A 43 14.89 -16.35 6.86
N HIS A 44 16.07 -16.77 6.41
CA HIS A 44 17.07 -17.46 7.23
C HIS A 44 18.06 -16.54 7.96
N SER A 45 17.94 -15.21 7.78
CA SER A 45 18.78 -14.25 8.51
C SER A 45 18.16 -13.83 9.85
N ASP A 46 19.01 -13.49 10.81
CA ASP A 46 18.58 -12.95 12.11
C ASP A 46 18.13 -11.47 12.03
N LYS A 47 18.52 -10.76 10.97
CA LYS A 47 18.30 -9.33 10.79
C LYS A 47 16.82 -9.00 10.55
N ASN A 48 16.23 -8.09 11.33
CA ASN A 48 14.80 -7.75 11.23
C ASN A 48 14.50 -6.25 11.03
N ASP A 49 15.51 -5.42 10.74
CA ASP A 49 15.43 -3.95 10.65
C ASP A 49 15.47 -3.40 9.21
N ASP A 50 15.38 -4.26 8.18
CA ASP A 50 15.47 -3.82 6.79
C ASP A 50 14.26 -3.01 6.30
N TRP A 51 13.12 -3.07 6.99
CA TRP A 51 11.92 -2.27 6.66
C TRP A 51 11.89 -0.97 7.44
N TRP A 52 12.85 -0.11 7.14
CA TRP A 52 13.05 1.15 7.86
C TRP A 52 12.12 2.29 7.42
N TRP A 53 11.35 2.09 6.34
CA TRP A 53 10.31 3.02 5.87
C TRP A 53 9.01 2.29 5.50
N ILE A 54 7.87 2.98 5.62
CA ILE A 54 6.56 2.32 5.55
C ILE A 54 6.12 1.87 4.15
N ASP A 55 6.60 2.52 3.08
CA ASP A 55 6.35 2.05 1.72
C ASP A 55 6.93 0.63 1.48
N ALA A 56 8.00 0.26 2.19
CA ALA A 56 8.61 -1.07 2.08
C ALA A 56 7.63 -2.19 2.45
N LEU A 57 6.64 -1.90 3.32
CA LEU A 57 5.61 -2.87 3.70
C LEU A 57 4.82 -3.36 2.49
N GLN A 58 4.41 -2.46 1.59
CA GLN A 58 3.71 -2.85 0.36
C GLN A 58 4.62 -3.57 -0.63
N MET A 59 5.88 -3.15 -0.72
CA MET A 59 6.82 -3.74 -1.68
C MET A 59 7.21 -5.16 -1.27
N ALA A 60 7.26 -5.45 0.02
CA ALA A 60 7.77 -6.71 0.55
C ALA A 60 6.68 -7.65 1.08
N MET A 61 5.78 -7.21 1.98
CA MET A 61 4.88 -8.13 2.70
C MET A 61 4.04 -9.01 1.77
N PRO A 62 3.41 -8.51 0.69
CA PRO A 62 2.64 -9.37 -0.22
C PRO A 62 3.49 -10.46 -0.90
N VAL A 63 4.80 -10.25 -1.08
CA VAL A 63 5.72 -11.25 -1.63
C VAL A 63 5.92 -12.39 -0.64
N TYR A 64 6.19 -12.08 0.63
CA TYR A 64 6.31 -13.10 1.69
C TYR A 64 5.02 -13.91 1.86
N ALA A 65 3.85 -13.23 1.85
CA ALA A 65 2.56 -13.91 1.93
C ALA A 65 2.34 -14.88 0.76
N LYS A 66 2.65 -14.47 -0.49
CA LYS A 66 2.55 -15.33 -1.67
C LYS A 66 3.51 -16.52 -1.59
N LEU A 67 4.76 -16.29 -1.20
CA LEU A 67 5.74 -17.35 -1.08
C LEU A 67 5.31 -18.37 -0.03
N GLY A 68 4.86 -17.96 1.15
CA GLY A 68 4.35 -18.87 2.17
C GLY A 68 3.17 -19.74 1.70
N VAL A 69 2.27 -19.19 0.86
CA VAL A 69 1.19 -19.98 0.25
C VAL A 69 1.72 -20.97 -0.78
N MET A 70 2.61 -20.53 -1.66
CA MET A 70 3.10 -21.32 -2.79
C MET A 70 4.04 -22.45 -2.36
N THR A 71 4.95 -22.17 -1.42
CA THR A 71 5.93 -23.14 -0.90
C THR A 71 5.35 -23.99 0.23
N LYS A 72 4.23 -23.55 0.82
CA LYS A 72 3.65 -24.13 2.04
C LYS A 72 4.61 -24.08 3.23
N ASP A 73 5.52 -23.12 3.25
CA ASP A 73 6.47 -22.91 4.33
C ASP A 73 6.06 -21.71 5.20
N THR A 74 5.80 -21.98 6.48
CA THR A 74 5.41 -20.97 7.45
C THR A 74 6.54 -20.03 7.86
N ALA A 75 7.80 -20.34 7.53
CA ALA A 75 8.95 -19.49 7.82
C ALA A 75 8.81 -18.10 7.14
N TYR A 76 8.21 -18.05 5.95
CA TYR A 76 7.91 -16.78 5.28
C TYR A 76 6.96 -15.90 6.09
N TYR A 77 5.91 -16.47 6.71
CA TYR A 77 5.01 -15.72 7.59
C TYR A 77 5.73 -15.26 8.87
N GLY A 78 6.56 -16.13 9.45
CA GLY A 78 7.36 -15.79 10.63
C GLY A 78 8.34 -14.65 10.37
N LYS A 79 9.06 -14.67 9.24
CA LYS A 79 9.98 -13.58 8.88
C LYS A 79 9.25 -12.28 8.58
N MET A 80 8.17 -12.33 7.80
CA MET A 80 7.32 -11.17 7.52
C MET A 80 6.82 -10.53 8.82
N TYR A 81 6.38 -11.34 9.78
CA TYR A 81 5.95 -10.83 11.09
C TYR A 81 7.09 -10.16 11.86
N ARG A 82 8.29 -10.75 11.91
CA ARG A 82 9.43 -10.14 12.60
C ARG A 82 9.83 -8.79 12.00
N LEU A 83 9.95 -8.72 10.67
CA LEU A 83 10.27 -7.47 9.95
C LEU A 83 9.18 -6.41 10.16
N TYR A 84 7.90 -6.80 10.02
CA TYR A 84 6.76 -5.92 10.27
C TYR A 84 6.73 -5.42 11.72
N SER A 85 6.89 -6.31 12.70
CA SER A 85 6.85 -5.99 14.12
C SER A 85 7.99 -5.05 14.50
N TYR A 86 9.19 -5.26 13.95
CA TYR A 86 10.31 -4.34 14.15
C TYR A 86 10.00 -2.95 13.59
N ALA A 87 9.53 -2.86 12.34
CA ALA A 87 9.09 -1.59 11.74
C ALA A 87 8.01 -0.90 12.59
N LYS A 88 7.04 -1.66 13.10
CA LYS A 88 5.93 -1.17 13.91
C LYS A 88 6.35 -0.66 15.28
N THR A 89 7.28 -1.33 15.97
CA THR A 89 7.50 -1.16 17.43
C THR A 89 8.91 -0.77 17.85
N GLN A 90 9.90 -0.84 16.95
CA GLN A 90 11.31 -0.63 17.31
C GLN A 90 12.04 0.32 16.35
N GLN A 91 11.68 0.34 15.08
CA GLN A 91 12.32 1.19 14.09
C GLN A 91 12.25 2.67 14.50
N GLY A 92 13.37 3.39 14.42
CA GLY A 92 13.45 4.77 14.90
C GLY A 92 13.38 4.93 16.43
N GLY A 93 13.61 3.85 17.19
CA GLY A 93 13.64 3.84 18.66
C GLY A 93 12.32 3.41 19.29
N HIS A 94 11.19 3.87 18.76
CA HIS A 94 9.85 3.61 19.30
C HIS A 94 8.87 2.96 18.31
N GLY A 95 9.34 2.64 17.10
CA GLY A 95 8.51 2.15 16.02
C GLY A 95 7.90 3.25 15.17
N LEU A 96 7.48 2.87 13.96
CA LEU A 96 6.88 3.79 12.99
C LEU A 96 5.36 3.91 13.13
N TYR A 97 4.71 3.11 13.98
CA TYR A 97 3.26 3.16 14.17
C TYR A 97 2.90 3.94 15.43
N ASN A 98 2.09 4.98 15.28
CA ASN A 98 1.49 5.67 16.41
C ASN A 98 0.19 4.98 16.83
N PRO A 99 0.13 4.30 18.00
CA PRO A 99 -1.10 3.66 18.46
C PRO A 99 -2.19 4.65 18.87
N GLN A 100 -1.86 5.91 19.19
CA GLN A 100 -2.83 6.94 19.56
C GLN A 100 -3.64 7.39 18.35
N ASP A 101 -2.96 7.66 17.24
CA ASP A 101 -3.59 8.10 16.00
C ASP A 101 -4.00 6.95 15.08
N SER A 102 -3.46 5.75 15.32
CA SER A 102 -3.60 4.58 14.46
C SER A 102 -3.11 4.83 13.03
N LEU A 103 -1.99 5.57 12.92
CA LEU A 103 -1.33 5.95 11.67
C LEU A 103 0.17 5.69 11.77
N TRP A 104 0.86 5.78 10.64
CA TRP A 104 2.26 5.48 10.53
C TRP A 104 3.09 6.69 10.09
N TRP A 105 4.16 6.98 10.83
CA TRP A 105 5.22 7.88 10.39
C TRP A 105 6.00 7.23 9.26
N ARG A 106 6.49 8.05 8.32
CA ARG A 106 7.12 7.55 7.10
C ARG A 106 8.39 6.74 7.40
N ASP A 107 9.24 7.26 8.26
CA ASP A 107 10.48 6.65 8.73
C ASP A 107 10.92 7.33 10.04
N LYS A 108 12.13 7.00 10.52
CA LYS A 108 12.67 7.50 11.79
C LYS A 108 12.75 9.03 11.88
N ASP A 109 12.81 9.75 10.75
CA ASP A 109 12.98 11.20 10.75
C ASP A 109 11.67 11.93 11.10
N PHE A 110 10.54 11.23 11.00
CA PHE A 110 9.20 11.75 11.29
C PHE A 110 8.62 11.27 12.62
N VAL A 111 9.30 10.34 13.29
CA VAL A 111 8.97 9.95 14.67
C VAL A 111 9.21 11.17 15.59
N PRO A 112 8.41 11.37 16.66
CA PRO A 112 8.62 12.46 17.62
C PRO A 112 10.10 12.59 18.03
N PRO A 113 10.65 13.81 18.07
CA PRO A 113 9.93 15.07 18.28
C PRO A 113 9.59 15.85 17.00
N TYR A 114 9.66 15.26 15.80
CA TYR A 114 9.23 15.96 14.58
C TYR A 114 7.76 16.37 14.68
N GLN A 115 7.44 17.60 14.31
CA GLN A 115 6.07 18.11 14.24
C GLN A 115 5.89 18.96 12.98
N GLU A 116 4.68 18.89 12.43
CA GLU A 116 4.22 19.82 11.40
C GLU A 116 4.03 21.23 11.99
N PRO A 117 3.91 22.29 11.17
CA PRO A 117 3.72 23.67 11.65
C PRO A 117 2.55 23.86 12.62
N ASN A 118 1.50 23.03 12.51
CA ASN A 118 0.36 23.04 13.43
C ASN A 118 0.60 22.30 14.77
N GLY A 119 1.82 21.81 15.02
CA GLY A 119 2.21 21.09 16.23
C GLY A 119 1.74 19.63 16.29
N GLN A 120 1.17 19.08 15.21
CA GLN A 120 0.74 17.68 15.12
C GLN A 120 1.83 16.80 14.50
N ASP A 121 1.65 15.49 14.64
CA ASP A 121 2.47 14.49 13.95
C ASP A 121 2.35 14.58 12.42
N CYS A 122 3.45 14.26 11.72
CA CYS A 122 3.48 14.20 10.26
C CYS A 122 3.13 12.80 9.75
N TYR A 123 1.95 12.67 9.17
CA TYR A 123 1.53 11.45 8.49
C TYR A 123 1.35 11.68 7.00
N TRP A 124 2.23 11.07 6.22
CA TRP A 124 2.16 11.16 4.77
C TRP A 124 1.05 10.26 4.21
N SER A 125 0.17 10.85 3.41
CA SER A 125 -0.99 10.18 2.82
C SER A 125 -0.61 8.98 1.96
N ARG A 126 0.29 9.14 0.98
CA ARG A 126 0.73 8.02 0.14
C ARG A 126 1.40 6.91 0.96
N GLY A 127 2.25 7.27 1.92
CA GLY A 127 2.93 6.30 2.78
C GLY A 127 1.94 5.46 3.59
N ASN A 128 0.96 6.10 4.24
CA ASN A 128 -0.11 5.39 4.94
C ASN A 128 -0.99 4.57 3.98
N GLY A 129 -1.22 5.08 2.76
CA GLY A 129 -1.89 4.34 1.70
C GLY A 129 -1.18 3.04 1.35
N TRP A 130 0.16 3.05 1.28
CA TRP A 130 0.95 1.84 1.04
C TRP A 130 0.81 0.83 2.18
N VAL A 131 0.78 1.28 3.43
CA VAL A 131 0.51 0.37 4.56
C VAL A 131 -0.87 -0.28 4.43
N VAL A 132 -1.91 0.49 4.07
CA VAL A 132 -3.25 -0.06 3.83
C VAL A 132 -3.22 -1.12 2.72
N ALA A 133 -2.58 -0.83 1.59
CA ALA A 133 -2.47 -1.80 0.50
C ALA A 133 -1.70 -3.07 0.89
N ALA A 134 -0.62 -2.93 1.68
CA ALA A 134 0.15 -4.05 2.18
C ALA A 134 -0.73 -4.97 3.02
N LEU A 135 -1.42 -4.41 4.01
CA LEU A 135 -2.30 -5.15 4.93
C LEU A 135 -3.43 -5.84 4.18
N VAL A 136 -4.13 -5.12 3.30
CA VAL A 136 -5.22 -5.66 2.48
C VAL A 136 -4.74 -6.84 1.65
N ARG A 137 -3.63 -6.68 0.92
CA ARG A 137 -3.11 -7.74 0.05
C ARG A 137 -2.67 -8.95 0.87
N VAL A 138 -1.98 -8.74 1.97
CA VAL A 138 -1.56 -9.83 2.87
C VAL A 138 -2.76 -10.58 3.43
N LEU A 139 -3.79 -9.87 3.89
CA LEU A 139 -5.01 -10.49 4.44
C LEU A 139 -5.85 -11.23 3.38
N ASP A 140 -5.78 -10.81 2.11
CA ASP A 140 -6.42 -11.45 0.97
C ASP A 140 -5.66 -12.71 0.50
N ILE A 141 -4.32 -12.72 0.66
CA ILE A 141 -3.44 -13.83 0.25
C ILE A 141 -3.33 -14.90 1.35
N MET A 142 -3.18 -14.51 2.62
CA MET A 142 -2.90 -15.43 3.71
C MET A 142 -4.10 -16.36 4.01
N PRO A 143 -3.85 -17.66 4.24
CA PRO A 143 -4.85 -18.56 4.82
C PRO A 143 -5.41 -17.98 6.13
N LYS A 144 -6.71 -18.16 6.39
CA LYS A 144 -7.38 -17.60 7.58
C LYS A 144 -6.72 -18.00 8.90
N ASN A 145 -6.12 -19.18 8.96
CA ASN A 145 -5.42 -19.74 10.13
C ASN A 145 -3.90 -19.55 10.10
N ALA A 146 -3.36 -18.78 9.14
CA ALA A 146 -1.92 -18.57 9.06
C ALA A 146 -1.39 -17.77 10.28
N PRO A 147 -0.17 -18.07 10.76
CA PRO A 147 0.43 -17.37 11.89
C PRO A 147 0.44 -15.85 11.71
N HIS A 148 0.23 -15.13 12.82
CA HIS A 148 0.30 -13.66 12.89
C HIS A 148 -0.76 -12.87 12.08
N ARG A 149 -1.66 -13.54 11.35
CA ARG A 149 -2.70 -12.85 10.55
C ARG A 149 -3.54 -11.86 11.37
N ALA A 150 -3.85 -12.21 12.63
CA ALA A 150 -4.64 -11.37 13.53
C ALA A 150 -4.01 -9.99 13.81
N GLU A 151 -2.68 -9.91 13.87
CA GLU A 151 -1.95 -8.64 14.08
C GLU A 151 -2.17 -7.66 12.91
N TYR A 152 -2.13 -8.19 11.68
CA TYR A 152 -2.37 -7.41 10.47
C TYR A 152 -3.82 -6.94 10.38
N GLU A 153 -4.78 -7.82 10.72
CA GLU A 153 -6.20 -7.46 10.75
C GLU A 153 -6.49 -6.40 11.81
N GLN A 154 -5.92 -6.52 13.01
CA GLN A 154 -6.08 -5.53 14.07
C GLN A 154 -5.54 -4.16 13.64
N THR A 155 -4.36 -4.12 13.03
CA THR A 155 -3.76 -2.87 12.54
C THR A 155 -4.60 -2.28 11.41
N TYR A 156 -5.04 -3.11 10.45
CA TYR A 156 -5.92 -2.68 9.37
C TYR A 156 -7.21 -2.04 9.91
N LEU A 157 -7.90 -2.71 10.84
CA LEU A 157 -9.13 -2.19 11.45
C LEU A 157 -8.89 -0.89 12.22
N ALA A 158 -7.74 -0.72 12.87
CA ALA A 158 -7.37 0.54 13.52
C ALA A 158 -7.22 1.68 12.52
N MET A 159 -6.49 1.46 11.43
CA MET A 159 -6.35 2.46 10.36
C MET A 159 -7.70 2.80 9.72
N MET A 160 -8.56 1.79 9.47
CA MET A 160 -9.90 2.02 8.90
C MET A 160 -10.82 2.82 9.83
N ARG A 161 -10.54 2.88 11.13
CA ARG A 161 -11.25 3.80 12.06
C ARG A 161 -10.68 5.20 12.05
N ALA A 162 -9.37 5.35 11.87
CA ALA A 162 -8.70 6.66 11.88
C ALA A 162 -8.95 7.47 10.60
N LEU A 163 -8.72 6.85 9.44
CA LEU A 163 -8.71 7.53 8.14
C LEU A 163 -10.00 8.28 7.77
N PRO A 164 -11.22 7.76 8.02
CA PRO A 164 -12.46 8.49 7.70
C PRO A 164 -12.55 9.89 8.32
N ARG A 165 -11.97 10.08 9.52
CA ARG A 165 -12.00 11.37 10.24
C ARG A 165 -11.14 12.44 9.57
N LEU A 166 -10.25 12.02 8.66
CA LEU A 166 -9.29 12.86 7.95
C LEU A 166 -9.73 13.14 6.51
N GLN A 167 -10.88 12.58 6.08
CA GLN A 167 -11.41 12.83 4.74
C GLN A 167 -11.82 14.29 4.63
N ARG A 168 -11.36 14.95 3.58
CA ARG A 168 -11.72 16.32 3.25
C ARG A 168 -13.19 16.43 2.84
N PRO A 169 -13.79 17.63 2.92
CA PRO A 169 -15.13 17.87 2.40
C PRO A 169 -15.31 17.55 0.91
N ASP A 170 -14.25 17.61 0.10
CA ASP A 170 -14.24 17.29 -1.33
C ASP A 170 -14.01 15.79 -1.63
N GLY A 171 -13.88 14.94 -0.61
CA GLY A 171 -13.74 13.48 -0.76
C GLY A 171 -12.30 12.96 -0.84
N TYR A 172 -11.31 13.85 -0.97
CA TYR A 172 -9.89 13.50 -0.96
C TYR A 172 -9.31 13.43 0.46
N TRP A 173 -8.07 12.99 0.55
CA TRP A 173 -7.19 13.24 1.70
C TRP A 173 -6.07 14.22 1.31
N ASN A 174 -5.59 14.97 2.29
CA ASN A 174 -4.44 15.88 2.17
C ASN A 174 -3.14 15.09 2.02
N VAL A 175 -2.07 15.72 1.53
CA VAL A 175 -0.75 15.08 1.45
C VAL A 175 -0.20 14.83 2.86
N SER A 176 -0.28 15.85 3.74
CA SER A 176 -0.11 15.71 5.19
C SER A 176 -1.47 15.46 5.82
N LEU A 177 -1.70 14.29 6.41
CA LEU A 177 -3.04 13.88 6.85
C LEU A 177 -3.55 14.70 8.04
N HIS A 178 -2.66 15.14 8.93
CA HIS A 178 -3.01 15.90 10.14
C HIS A 178 -2.82 17.42 9.99
N ASP A 179 -2.11 17.88 8.96
CA ASP A 179 -1.94 19.32 8.71
C ASP A 179 -2.50 19.71 7.32
N PRO A 180 -3.77 20.12 7.22
CA PRO A 180 -4.35 20.60 5.96
C PRO A 180 -3.76 21.95 5.51
N THR A 181 -2.95 22.63 6.34
CA THR A 181 -2.30 23.90 6.01
C THR A 181 -0.87 23.72 5.51
N HIS A 182 -0.27 22.54 5.74
CA HIS A 182 1.08 22.20 5.30
C HIS A 182 1.02 21.09 4.24
N PHE A 183 1.21 21.47 2.98
CA PHE A 183 1.00 20.57 1.82
C PHE A 183 -0.44 20.01 1.76
N GLY A 184 -1.41 20.84 2.14
CA GLY A 184 -2.82 20.52 1.97
C GLY A 184 -3.25 20.45 0.50
N GLY A 185 -4.42 19.88 0.27
CA GLY A 185 -5.01 19.78 -1.06
C GLY A 185 -5.38 18.35 -1.42
N LYS A 186 -5.62 18.13 -2.71
CA LYS A 186 -6.00 16.81 -3.22
C LYS A 186 -4.74 15.98 -3.45
N GLU A 187 -4.68 14.81 -2.85
CA GLU A 187 -3.61 13.83 -3.10
C GLU A 187 -4.25 12.52 -3.56
N LEU A 188 -4.08 12.19 -4.85
CA LEU A 188 -4.81 11.10 -5.49
C LEU A 188 -4.38 9.72 -4.97
N SER A 189 -3.07 9.49 -4.78
CA SER A 189 -2.56 8.15 -4.57
C SER A 189 -2.97 7.57 -3.20
N GLY A 190 -2.86 8.35 -2.13
CA GLY A 190 -3.36 7.97 -0.82
C GLY A 190 -4.89 7.87 -0.79
N THR A 191 -5.60 8.83 -1.40
CA THR A 191 -7.07 8.78 -1.53
C THR A 191 -7.53 7.47 -2.19
N ALA A 192 -6.88 7.06 -3.28
CA ALA A 192 -7.18 5.82 -3.97
C ALA A 192 -6.88 4.58 -3.09
N LEU A 193 -5.74 4.56 -2.39
CA LEU A 193 -5.36 3.44 -1.54
C LEU A 193 -6.26 3.30 -0.30
N PHE A 194 -6.72 4.40 0.29
CA PHE A 194 -7.72 4.38 1.36
C PHE A 194 -9.08 3.89 0.87
N THR A 195 -9.51 4.36 -0.31
CA THR A 195 -10.74 3.90 -0.97
C THR A 195 -10.68 2.40 -1.25
N TYR A 196 -9.56 1.92 -1.80
CA TYR A 196 -9.28 0.50 -2.02
C TYR A 196 -9.40 -0.31 -0.73
N GLY A 197 -8.74 0.14 0.35
CA GLY A 197 -8.76 -0.57 1.63
C GLY A 197 -10.14 -0.62 2.27
N MET A 198 -10.89 0.48 2.26
CA MET A 198 -12.25 0.52 2.81
C MET A 198 -13.21 -0.34 1.97
N ALA A 199 -13.13 -0.27 0.64
CA ALA A 199 -13.95 -1.07 -0.26
C ALA A 199 -13.69 -2.57 -0.07
N TRP A 200 -12.42 -2.98 0.00
CA TRP A 200 -12.06 -4.37 0.31
C TRP A 200 -12.62 -4.81 1.66
N GLY A 201 -12.51 -3.98 2.71
CA GLY A 201 -13.02 -4.30 4.04
C GLY A 201 -14.53 -4.52 4.10
N VAL A 202 -15.29 -3.69 3.39
CA VAL A 202 -16.74 -3.88 3.24
C VAL A 202 -17.02 -5.19 2.51
N ARG A 203 -16.33 -5.48 1.40
CA ARG A 203 -16.53 -6.72 0.64
C ARG A 203 -16.21 -7.97 1.45
N GLN A 204 -15.21 -7.91 2.34
CA GLN A 204 -14.83 -9.02 3.21
C GLN A 204 -15.69 -9.15 4.47
N GLY A 205 -16.64 -8.23 4.70
CA GLY A 205 -17.46 -8.20 5.91
C GLY A 205 -16.71 -7.76 7.17
N LEU A 206 -15.53 -7.16 7.02
CA LEU A 206 -14.72 -6.62 8.13
C LEU A 206 -15.14 -5.21 8.54
N LEU A 207 -15.78 -4.47 7.62
CA LEU A 207 -16.26 -3.12 7.83
C LEU A 207 -17.78 -3.04 7.60
N ASP A 208 -18.45 -2.23 8.42
CA ASP A 208 -19.88 -1.97 8.29
C ASP A 208 -20.19 -1.23 6.98
N LYS A 209 -20.98 -1.85 6.10
CA LYS A 209 -21.32 -1.28 4.78
C LYS A 209 -22.03 0.07 4.91
N ALA A 210 -22.99 0.21 5.82
CA ALA A 210 -23.77 1.43 5.97
C ALA A 210 -22.91 2.61 6.41
N LYS A 211 -21.92 2.36 7.27
CA LYS A 211 -20.95 3.37 7.73
C LYS A 211 -19.95 3.75 6.64
N TYR A 212 -19.37 2.77 5.95
CA TYR A 212 -18.22 3.00 5.06
C TYR A 212 -18.60 3.31 3.61
N GLN A 213 -19.75 2.84 3.12
CA GLN A 213 -20.17 3.06 1.74
C GLN A 213 -20.28 4.55 1.36
N PRO A 214 -20.83 5.46 2.19
CA PRO A 214 -20.86 6.89 1.85
C PRO A 214 -19.47 7.51 1.72
N ILE A 215 -18.51 7.10 2.57
CA ILE A 215 -17.12 7.59 2.57
C ILE A 215 -16.42 7.16 1.27
N ILE A 216 -16.55 5.87 0.92
CA ILE A 216 -16.00 5.27 -0.30
C ILE A 216 -16.61 5.94 -1.53
N ALA A 217 -17.93 6.09 -1.58
CA ALA A 217 -18.63 6.66 -2.73
C ALA A 217 -18.22 8.11 -2.97
N LYS A 218 -18.06 8.89 -1.90
CA LYS A 218 -17.58 10.28 -1.98
C LYS A 218 -16.17 10.37 -2.56
N ALA A 219 -15.25 9.54 -2.06
CA ALA A 219 -13.88 9.51 -2.56
C ALA A 219 -13.81 9.05 -4.03
N TRP A 220 -14.53 7.99 -4.38
CA TRP A 220 -14.57 7.46 -5.75
C TRP A 220 -15.16 8.46 -6.73
N ALA A 221 -16.29 9.10 -6.38
CA ALA A 221 -16.89 10.14 -7.21
C ALA A 221 -15.90 11.29 -7.47
N ALA A 222 -15.28 11.82 -6.42
CA ALA A 222 -14.31 12.91 -6.53
C ALA A 222 -13.12 12.56 -7.42
N MET A 223 -12.53 11.36 -7.26
CA MET A 223 -11.45 10.89 -8.12
C MET A 223 -11.93 10.75 -9.58
N ALA A 224 -13.01 10.01 -9.81
CA ALA A 224 -13.48 9.69 -11.16
C ALA A 224 -13.89 10.93 -11.96
N THR A 225 -14.37 12.00 -11.31
CA THR A 225 -14.81 13.22 -12.00
C THR A 225 -13.73 14.29 -12.11
N GLU A 226 -12.77 14.35 -11.19
CA GLU A 226 -11.84 15.48 -11.11
C GLU A 226 -10.39 15.14 -11.44
N CYS A 227 -9.97 13.88 -11.29
CA CYS A 227 -8.56 13.52 -11.50
C CYS A 227 -8.24 13.05 -12.92
N VAL A 228 -9.22 12.56 -13.69
CA VAL A 228 -8.97 12.01 -15.03
C VAL A 228 -9.00 13.12 -16.07
N HIS A 229 -7.88 13.33 -16.75
CA HIS A 229 -7.74 14.28 -17.85
C HIS A 229 -8.47 13.78 -19.10
N PRO A 230 -8.85 14.66 -20.05
CA PRO A 230 -9.46 14.24 -21.33
C PRO A 230 -8.61 13.24 -22.14
N ASN A 231 -7.29 13.25 -21.95
CA ASN A 231 -6.35 12.33 -22.58
C ASN A 231 -6.08 11.04 -21.77
N GLY A 232 -6.78 10.84 -20.65
CA GLY A 232 -6.64 9.68 -19.78
C GLY A 232 -5.53 9.77 -18.72
N PHE A 233 -4.75 10.86 -18.67
CA PHE A 233 -3.77 11.06 -17.60
C PHE A 233 -4.46 11.35 -16.26
N LEU A 234 -3.77 11.01 -15.17
CA LEU A 234 -4.22 11.32 -13.81
C LEU A 234 -3.56 12.60 -13.31
N GLY A 235 -4.38 13.54 -12.84
CA GLY A 235 -3.97 14.72 -12.08
C GLY A 235 -3.90 14.44 -10.57
N TYR A 236 -3.36 15.40 -9.82
CA TYR A 236 -3.20 15.31 -8.37
C TYR A 236 -2.34 14.14 -7.88
N VAL A 237 -1.45 13.62 -8.74
CA VAL A 237 -0.48 12.58 -8.39
C VAL A 237 0.83 13.28 -8.00
N GLN A 238 1.16 13.25 -6.71
CA GLN A 238 2.48 13.66 -6.25
C GLN A 238 3.53 12.70 -6.79
N GLY A 239 4.63 13.21 -7.37
CA GLY A 239 5.76 12.45 -7.90
C GLY A 239 6.53 11.62 -6.87
N THR A 240 7.59 10.93 -7.29
CA THR A 240 8.43 10.15 -6.38
C THR A 240 9.07 11.06 -5.33
N GLY A 241 9.08 10.61 -4.08
CA GLY A 241 9.54 11.40 -2.96
C GLY A 241 9.61 10.56 -1.69
N LYS A 242 10.30 11.10 -0.69
CA LYS A 242 10.44 10.51 0.65
C LYS A 242 9.52 11.14 1.67
N GLU A 243 8.86 12.26 1.36
CA GLU A 243 8.11 13.05 2.34
C GLU A 243 7.02 13.95 1.71
N PRO A 244 6.09 14.53 2.50
CA PRO A 244 5.02 15.39 1.98
C PRO A 244 5.47 16.58 1.13
N LYS A 245 6.64 17.17 1.42
CA LYS A 245 7.13 18.36 0.70
C LYS A 245 7.61 18.07 -0.74
N ASP A 246 7.90 16.82 -1.07
CA ASP A 246 8.47 16.47 -2.36
C ASP A 246 7.41 16.58 -3.47
N GLY A 247 7.75 17.21 -4.60
CA GLY A 247 6.81 17.35 -5.72
C GLY A 247 5.59 18.25 -5.43
N GLN A 248 5.72 19.20 -4.49
CA GLN A 248 4.69 20.18 -4.15
C GLN A 248 4.80 21.48 -4.95
N PRO A 249 3.68 22.21 -5.17
CA PRO A 249 2.30 21.83 -4.83
C PRO A 249 1.75 20.74 -5.76
N VAL A 250 0.92 19.85 -5.20
CA VAL A 250 0.18 18.85 -5.98
C VAL A 250 -1.04 19.51 -6.63
N SER A 251 -1.07 19.52 -7.96
CA SER A 251 -2.09 20.18 -8.76
C SER A 251 -2.68 19.24 -9.81
N TYR A 252 -3.70 19.72 -10.53
CA TYR A 252 -4.30 18.97 -11.63
C TYR A 252 -3.28 18.62 -12.72
N THR A 253 -2.31 19.50 -12.99
CA THR A 253 -1.30 19.31 -14.04
C THR A 253 -0.02 18.63 -13.56
N SER A 254 0.08 18.29 -12.27
CA SER A 254 1.23 17.57 -11.73
C SER A 254 1.37 16.21 -12.40
N LYS A 255 2.53 15.95 -13.01
CA LYS A 255 2.88 14.68 -13.64
C LYS A 255 3.97 14.02 -12.79
N PRO A 256 3.79 12.77 -12.34
CA PRO A 256 4.82 12.07 -11.59
C PRO A 256 6.00 11.71 -12.50
N ASP A 257 7.21 11.71 -11.94
CA ASP A 257 8.45 11.37 -12.67
C ASP A 257 8.48 9.91 -13.18
N PHE A 258 7.56 9.08 -12.69
CA PHE A 258 7.34 7.69 -13.09
C PHE A 258 5.84 7.42 -13.23
N GLU A 259 5.40 6.95 -14.40
CA GLU A 259 3.98 6.98 -14.79
C GLU A 259 3.09 5.87 -14.19
N ASP A 260 3.63 4.88 -13.47
CA ASP A 260 2.85 3.64 -13.23
C ASP A 260 2.15 3.53 -11.86
N TYR A 261 2.70 4.09 -10.77
CA TYR A 261 2.16 3.76 -9.43
C TYR A 261 0.81 4.42 -9.16
N GLY A 262 0.62 5.69 -9.53
CA GLY A 262 -0.64 6.41 -9.32
C GLY A 262 -1.80 5.76 -10.07
N LEU A 263 -1.53 5.31 -11.31
CA LEU A 263 -2.46 4.52 -12.11
C LEU A 263 -2.81 3.21 -11.41
N GLY A 264 -1.81 2.48 -10.90
CA GLY A 264 -2.03 1.26 -10.13
C GLY A 264 -2.95 1.47 -8.92
N CYS A 265 -2.72 2.54 -8.15
CA CYS A 265 -3.57 2.91 -7.01
C CYS A 265 -5.03 3.17 -7.44
N PHE A 266 -5.21 3.98 -8.48
CA PHE A 266 -6.53 4.32 -9.01
C PHE A 266 -7.29 3.08 -9.49
N LEU A 267 -6.62 2.20 -10.24
CA LEU A 267 -7.22 0.96 -10.74
C LEU A 267 -7.55 -0.03 -9.61
N LEU A 268 -6.71 -0.14 -8.58
CA LEU A 268 -7.01 -0.93 -7.39
C LEU A 268 -8.31 -0.44 -6.72
N ALA A 269 -8.43 0.87 -6.49
CA ALA A 269 -9.62 1.48 -5.91
C ALA A 269 -10.87 1.19 -6.75
N GLY A 270 -10.82 1.51 -8.05
CA GLY A 270 -11.94 1.29 -8.97
C GLY A 270 -12.36 -0.19 -9.04
N SER A 271 -11.39 -1.10 -9.01
CA SER A 271 -11.67 -2.55 -9.06
C SER A 271 -12.42 -3.06 -7.83
N GLU A 272 -12.10 -2.56 -6.62
CA GLU A 272 -12.82 -2.96 -5.40
C GLU A 272 -14.16 -2.24 -5.28
N VAL A 273 -14.24 -0.95 -5.63
CA VAL A 273 -15.52 -0.21 -5.66
C VAL A 273 -16.51 -0.87 -6.62
N TYR A 274 -16.06 -1.31 -7.80
CA TYR A 274 -16.89 -2.03 -8.76
C TYR A 274 -17.45 -3.35 -8.21
N LYS A 275 -16.79 -3.99 -7.24
CA LYS A 275 -17.23 -5.24 -6.61
C LYS A 275 -18.23 -5.03 -5.47
N LEU A 276 -18.50 -3.80 -5.04
CA LEU A 276 -19.42 -3.49 -3.92
C LEU A 276 -20.93 -3.57 -4.26
N LYS A 277 -21.27 -4.04 -5.48
CA LYS A 277 -22.64 -4.17 -5.99
C LYS A 277 -23.57 -4.84 -4.99
#